data_AF-A0AAP0BMJ4-F1
#
_entry.id   AF-A0AAP0BMJ4-F1
#
_cell.length_a   1.000
_cell.length_b   1.000
_cell.length_c   1.000
_cell.angle_alpha   90.00
_cell.angle_beta   90.00
_cell.angle_gamma   90.00
#
_symmetry.space_group_name_H-M   'P 1'
#
loop_
_entity.id
_entity.type
_entity.pdbx_description
1 polymer ?
#
loop_
_entity_poly.entity_id
_entity_poly.type
_entity_poly.pdbx_seq_one_letter_code
_entity_poly.pdbx_strand_id
1 'polypeptide(L)'
;MSSSSDPAPRLTIAARGHGHSLQGQAQAPGGIVVHMESLGRAKTMQIHQGPDPYIDAPGGELWIDVLKETLRYGLAPKSWTDYLHLTIGGTLSNAGISGQAFKQGPQISNVHQLEVITGKGEVVNCSSTQNDELFHSVLGGLGQFGIITQARIALETAPKMVKWIRVLYTNFTSFTEDQEMLISSEETFDYIEGFVIINRTGILNNWRSSFNPKDPVQASHFNSEGKTLFCLEMTKNFDPENHEKMMHAASLPNFSQLVKHSHTRLLCYKAQTYEPAEERRKGHAAGVAEKARESSDSLQEGAGVETEASDLVTLGGGAAAGSCDEALTGGA
;
A
#
# COMPACT_ATOMS: atom_id res chain seq x y z
N MET A 1 -33.22 6.66 54.93
CA MET A 1 -32.00 6.11 54.28
C MET A 1 -32.46 5.30 53.08
N SER A 2 -32.56 5.90 51.90
CA SER A 2 -32.80 5.14 50.67
C SER A 2 -31.45 4.64 50.17
N SER A 3 -31.23 3.34 50.26
CA SER A 3 -30.08 2.68 49.62
C SER A 3 -30.30 2.66 48.11
N SER A 4 -29.85 3.70 47.41
CA SER A 4 -29.68 3.62 45.95
C SER A 4 -28.45 2.76 45.67
N SER A 5 -28.64 1.45 45.57
CA SER A 5 -27.67 0.58 44.91
C SER A 5 -27.79 0.82 43.40
N ASP A 6 -27.33 1.98 42.95
CA ASP A 6 -27.04 2.12 41.52
C ASP A 6 -25.96 1.07 41.20
N PRO A 7 -26.18 0.17 40.23
CA PRO A 7 -25.12 -0.72 39.80
C PRO A 7 -23.95 0.16 39.38
N ALA A 8 -22.74 -0.18 39.83
CA ALA A 8 -21.53 0.52 39.44
C ALA A 8 -21.54 0.76 37.92
N PRO A 9 -21.17 1.96 37.45
CA PRO A 9 -21.24 2.28 36.03
C PRO A 9 -20.53 1.19 35.23
N ARG A 10 -21.24 0.60 34.25
CA ARG A 10 -20.70 -0.47 33.40
C ARG A 10 -19.57 0.10 32.56
N LEU A 11 -18.35 -0.09 33.03
CA LEU A 11 -17.13 0.32 32.34
C LEU A 11 -17.04 -0.43 31.01
N THR A 12 -16.95 0.32 29.91
CA THR A 12 -16.73 -0.23 28.57
C THR A 12 -15.26 -0.18 28.22
N ILE A 13 -14.83 -1.07 27.33
CA ILE A 13 -13.46 -1.14 26.84
C ILE A 13 -13.49 -1.09 25.32
N ALA A 14 -12.66 -0.24 24.73
CA ALA A 14 -12.43 -0.20 23.28
C ALA A 14 -10.95 -0.42 22.97
N ALA A 15 -10.64 -1.40 22.13
CA ALA A 15 -9.30 -1.54 21.57
C ALA A 15 -9.12 -0.52 20.43
N ARG A 16 -8.14 0.35 20.56
CA ARG A 16 -7.79 1.36 19.56
C ARG A 16 -6.50 0.96 18.87
N GLY A 17 -6.60 0.63 17.59
CA GLY A 17 -5.45 0.60 16.67
C GLY A 17 -5.06 2.01 16.24
N HIS A 18 -4.83 2.23 14.94
CA HIS A 18 -4.38 3.55 14.42
C HIS A 18 -5.46 4.65 14.34
N GLY A 19 -6.59 4.47 15.05
CA GLY A 19 -7.63 5.50 15.15
C GLY A 19 -8.32 5.88 13.83
N HIS A 20 -8.24 5.05 12.79
CA HIS A 20 -8.78 5.32 11.45
C HIS A 20 -10.30 5.09 11.32
N SER A 21 -11.00 4.84 12.44
CA SER A 21 -12.46 4.72 12.48
C SER A 21 -13.12 6.08 12.25
N LEU A 22 -14.16 6.12 11.40
CA LEU A 22 -14.76 7.39 10.95
C LEU A 22 -15.80 7.97 11.93
N GLN A 23 -16.41 7.14 12.79
CA GLN A 23 -17.55 7.53 13.62
C GLN A 23 -17.42 7.03 15.06
N GLY A 24 -16.19 6.97 15.58
CA GLY A 24 -15.94 6.68 17.00
C GLY A 24 -16.00 5.21 17.40
N GLN A 25 -15.99 4.27 16.45
CA GLN A 25 -16.02 2.82 16.74
C GLN A 25 -14.88 2.35 17.68
N ALA A 26 -13.73 3.04 17.66
CA ALA A 26 -12.58 2.76 18.52
C ALA A 26 -12.51 3.67 19.78
N GLN A 27 -13.62 4.30 20.17
CA GLN A 27 -13.72 5.15 21.37
C GLN A 27 -14.58 4.47 22.45
N ALA A 28 -14.32 4.80 23.71
CA ALA A 28 -15.11 4.36 24.85
C ALA A 28 -15.46 5.57 25.75
N PRO A 29 -16.57 6.29 25.48
CA PRO A 29 -16.99 7.42 26.30
C PRO A 29 -17.21 7.00 27.75
N GLY A 30 -16.46 7.61 28.69
CA GLY A 30 -16.50 7.22 30.10
C GLY A 30 -15.92 5.83 30.42
N GLY A 31 -15.25 5.21 29.45
CA GLY A 31 -14.67 3.87 29.55
C GLY A 31 -13.14 3.87 29.41
N ILE A 32 -12.60 2.70 29.11
CA ILE A 32 -11.16 2.47 28.89
C ILE A 32 -10.90 2.33 27.39
N VAL A 33 -9.89 3.07 26.90
CA VAL A 33 -9.34 2.85 25.56
C VAL A 33 -7.99 2.15 25.69
N VAL A 34 -7.88 0.95 25.11
CA VAL A 34 -6.63 0.18 25.07
C VAL A 34 -5.86 0.58 23.82
N HIS A 35 -4.69 1.21 24.01
CA HIS A 35 -3.83 1.63 22.91
C HIS A 35 -3.03 0.42 22.38
N MET A 36 -3.50 -0.19 21.30
CA MET A 36 -3.00 -1.47 20.81
C MET A 36 -1.58 -1.37 20.23
N GLU A 37 -1.20 -0.25 19.63
CA GLU A 37 0.15 -0.04 19.09
C GLU A 37 1.24 -0.08 20.19
N SER A 38 0.86 0.07 21.47
CA SER A 38 1.79 -0.12 22.59
C SER A 38 2.24 -1.57 22.79
N LEU A 39 1.54 -2.56 22.21
CA LEU A 39 1.84 -4.00 22.35
C LEU A 39 3.13 -4.42 21.64
N GLY A 40 3.55 -3.72 20.58
CA GLY A 40 4.78 -4.04 19.84
C GLY A 40 6.06 -3.97 20.68
N ARG A 41 5.99 -3.36 21.88
CA ARG A 41 7.08 -3.38 22.87
C ARG A 41 7.22 -4.73 23.60
N ALA A 42 6.16 -5.53 23.65
CA ALA A 42 6.09 -6.77 24.42
C ALA A 42 6.00 -8.02 23.53
N LYS A 43 5.48 -7.89 22.30
CA LYS A 43 5.39 -8.98 21.32
C LYS A 43 6.16 -8.61 20.05
N THR A 44 7.00 -9.51 19.57
CA THR A 44 7.78 -9.35 18.33
C THR A 44 7.16 -10.14 17.20
N MET A 45 7.25 -9.63 15.98
CA MET A 45 6.92 -10.37 14.76
C MET A 45 7.83 -11.60 14.60
N GLN A 46 7.25 -12.73 14.18
CA GLN A 46 7.99 -13.97 13.89
C GLN A 46 7.63 -14.48 12.50
N ILE A 47 8.64 -14.63 11.64
CA ILE A 47 8.47 -15.11 10.27
C ILE A 47 8.78 -16.60 10.20
N HIS A 48 7.88 -17.34 9.56
CA HIS A 48 7.99 -18.77 9.34
C HIS A 48 8.07 -19.02 7.82
N GLN A 49 9.24 -19.45 7.37
CA GLN A 49 9.48 -19.82 5.97
C GLN A 49 9.10 -21.30 5.74
N GLY A 50 8.80 -21.66 4.50
CA GLY A 50 8.42 -23.01 4.11
C GLY A 50 7.58 -23.00 2.84
N PRO A 51 6.95 -24.13 2.49
CA PRO A 51 6.01 -24.21 1.37
C PRO A 51 4.82 -23.26 1.52
N ASP A 52 4.34 -23.09 2.76
CA ASP A 52 3.23 -22.22 3.13
C ASP A 52 3.71 -21.20 4.17
N PRO A 53 4.44 -20.14 3.75
CA PRO A 53 5.04 -19.21 4.69
C PRO A 53 3.98 -18.35 5.37
N TYR A 54 4.24 -17.94 6.61
CA TYR A 54 3.38 -17.07 7.39
C TYR A 54 4.16 -16.16 8.34
N ILE A 55 3.50 -15.12 8.84
CA ILE A 55 4.02 -14.26 9.91
C ILE A 55 3.06 -14.29 11.10
N ASP A 56 3.60 -14.50 12.30
CA ASP A 56 2.91 -14.23 13.55
C ASP A 56 3.21 -12.78 13.96
N ALA A 57 2.19 -11.92 13.99
CA ALA A 57 2.35 -10.49 14.24
C ALA A 57 1.37 -9.97 15.31
N PRO A 58 1.78 -8.99 16.15
CA PRO A 58 0.91 -8.39 17.16
C PRO A 58 -0.32 -7.72 16.52
N GLY A 59 -1.49 -7.84 17.14
CA GLY A 59 -2.72 -7.22 16.61
C GLY A 59 -2.66 -5.69 16.52
N GLY A 60 -1.78 -5.05 17.28
CA GLY A 60 -1.51 -3.61 17.21
C GLY A 60 -0.47 -3.19 16.16
N GLU A 61 0.17 -4.12 15.45
CA GLU A 61 1.19 -3.82 14.44
C GLU A 61 0.56 -3.22 13.18
N LEU A 62 1.27 -2.29 12.52
CA LEU A 62 0.83 -1.69 11.26
C LEU A 62 1.20 -2.58 10.06
N TRP A 63 0.33 -2.62 9.05
CA TRP A 63 0.60 -3.39 7.82
C TRP A 63 1.86 -2.94 7.08
N ILE A 64 2.24 -1.66 7.18
CA ILE A 64 3.48 -1.15 6.59
C ILE A 64 4.73 -1.76 7.25
N ASP A 65 4.69 -2.02 8.56
CA ASP A 65 5.83 -2.58 9.29
C ASP A 65 5.90 -4.10 9.12
N VAL A 66 4.75 -4.76 9.04
CA VAL A 66 4.65 -6.15 8.56
C VAL A 66 5.30 -6.29 7.18
N LEU A 67 4.93 -5.44 6.21
CA LEU A 67 5.50 -5.47 4.86
C LEU A 67 7.02 -5.30 4.89
N LYS A 68 7.53 -4.31 5.63
CA LYS A 68 8.98 -4.07 5.75
C LYS A 68 9.71 -5.29 6.31
N GLU A 69 9.15 -5.95 7.31
CA GLU A 69 9.76 -7.11 7.94
C GLU A 69 9.74 -8.31 6.99
N THR A 70 8.60 -8.62 6.37
CA THR A 70 8.48 -9.78 5.46
C THR A 70 9.34 -9.63 4.21
N LEU A 71 9.51 -8.40 3.69
CA LEU A 71 10.34 -8.15 2.52
C LEU A 71 11.82 -8.49 2.74
N ARG A 72 12.32 -8.49 3.99
CA ARG A 72 13.68 -8.95 4.31
C ARG A 72 13.90 -10.43 4.00
N TYR A 73 12.81 -11.19 3.90
CA TYR A 73 12.78 -12.61 3.60
C TYR A 73 12.29 -12.90 2.18
N GLY A 74 12.08 -11.87 1.35
CA GLY A 74 11.51 -12.00 0.02
C GLY A 74 10.03 -12.42 0.03
N LEU A 75 9.32 -12.12 1.12
CA LEU A 75 7.92 -12.50 1.33
C LEU A 75 7.03 -11.27 1.54
N ALA A 76 5.73 -11.43 1.27
CA ALA A 76 4.72 -10.40 1.49
C ALA A 76 3.35 -11.02 1.79
N PRO A 77 2.49 -10.35 2.58
CA PRO A 77 1.06 -10.67 2.65
C PRO A 77 0.39 -10.69 1.26
N LYS A 78 -0.59 -11.58 1.09
CA LYS A 78 -1.29 -11.80 -0.19
C LYS A 78 -2.40 -10.76 -0.46
N SER A 79 -3.00 -10.22 0.59
CA SER A 79 -4.16 -9.33 0.52
C SER A 79 -3.94 -8.08 1.38
N TRP A 80 -4.38 -6.93 0.87
CA TRP A 80 -3.99 -5.63 1.36
C TRP A 80 -5.18 -4.72 1.65
N THR A 81 -4.85 -3.54 2.19
CA THR A 81 -5.70 -2.35 2.18
C THR A 81 -4.95 -1.27 1.41
N ASP A 82 -5.66 -0.33 0.80
CA ASP A 82 -5.02 0.73 -0.01
C ASP A 82 -4.10 1.63 0.82
N TYR A 83 -4.33 1.68 2.13
CA TYR A 83 -3.54 2.46 3.07
C TYR A 83 -2.93 1.57 4.15
N LEU A 84 -1.59 1.51 4.19
CA LEU A 84 -0.85 0.55 5.02
C LEU A 84 -0.59 0.98 6.47
N HIS A 85 -0.92 2.22 6.87
CA HIS A 85 -0.82 2.64 8.28
C HIS A 85 -2.14 2.33 9.01
N LEU A 86 -2.57 1.08 8.89
CA LEU A 86 -3.69 0.49 9.60
C LEU A 86 -3.17 -0.70 10.40
N THR A 87 -3.71 -0.90 11.59
CA THR A 87 -3.31 -2.04 12.45
C THR A 87 -3.95 -3.34 11.98
N ILE A 88 -3.26 -4.46 12.14
CA ILE A 88 -3.76 -5.82 11.86
C ILE A 88 -5.13 -6.07 12.49
N GLY A 89 -5.25 -5.91 13.81
CA GLY A 89 -6.50 -6.18 14.53
C GLY A 89 -7.65 -5.30 14.07
N GLY A 90 -7.36 -4.06 13.69
CA GLY A 90 -8.36 -3.11 13.17
C GLY A 90 -8.95 -3.55 11.82
N THR A 91 -8.10 -3.93 10.86
CA THR A 91 -8.58 -4.34 9.53
C THR A 91 -9.23 -5.71 9.56
N LEU A 92 -8.69 -6.66 10.34
CA LEU A 92 -9.28 -8.00 10.53
C LEU A 92 -10.62 -7.96 11.26
N SER A 93 -10.85 -6.96 12.12
CA SER A 93 -12.16 -6.74 12.75
C SER A 93 -13.21 -6.19 11.76
N ASN A 94 -12.82 -5.79 10.55
CA ASN A 94 -13.72 -5.31 9.50
C ASN A 94 -13.75 -6.27 8.31
N ALA A 95 -12.69 -6.26 7.49
CA ALA A 95 -12.47 -7.19 6.37
C ALA A 95 -11.04 -7.04 5.85
N GLY A 96 -10.63 -5.79 5.56
CA GLY A 96 -9.38 -5.46 4.88
C GLY A 96 -9.47 -5.79 3.38
N ILE A 97 -9.88 -4.80 2.58
CA ILE A 97 -10.14 -4.96 1.14
C ILE A 97 -9.26 -3.99 0.37
N SER A 98 -8.76 -4.46 -0.77
CA SER A 98 -8.05 -3.71 -1.82
C SER A 98 -8.14 -4.52 -3.11
N GLY A 99 -7.53 -4.04 -4.19
CA GLY A 99 -7.59 -4.62 -5.53
C GLY A 99 -7.10 -6.07 -5.69
N GLN A 100 -6.52 -6.72 -4.68
CA GLN A 100 -6.16 -8.15 -4.71
C GLN A 100 -7.30 -9.06 -4.22
N ALA A 101 -8.33 -8.50 -3.58
CA ALA A 101 -9.37 -9.28 -2.90
C ALA A 101 -10.21 -10.15 -3.85
N PHE A 102 -10.29 -9.80 -5.13
CA PHE A 102 -10.97 -10.65 -6.13
C PHE A 102 -10.27 -12.01 -6.32
N LYS A 103 -8.96 -12.06 -6.10
CA LYS A 103 -8.13 -13.27 -6.28
C LYS A 103 -7.83 -13.97 -4.96
N GLN A 104 -7.46 -13.21 -3.93
CA GLN A 104 -6.99 -13.73 -2.65
C GLN A 104 -8.05 -13.68 -1.54
N GLY A 105 -9.22 -13.10 -1.80
CA GLY A 105 -10.16 -12.69 -0.77
C GLY A 105 -9.64 -11.50 0.06
N PRO A 106 -10.47 -10.93 0.95
CA PRO A 106 -10.05 -9.90 1.89
C PRO A 106 -8.98 -10.41 2.88
N GLN A 107 -8.38 -9.52 3.65
CA GLN A 107 -7.38 -9.89 4.67
C GLN A 107 -7.91 -10.93 5.65
N ILE A 108 -9.18 -10.86 6.05
CA ILE A 108 -9.82 -11.86 6.92
C ILE A 108 -9.84 -13.29 6.34
N SER A 109 -9.69 -13.45 5.02
CA SER A 109 -9.57 -14.77 4.37
C SER A 109 -8.15 -15.32 4.35
N ASN A 110 -7.16 -14.52 4.76
CA ASN A 110 -5.72 -14.82 4.67
C ASN A 110 -5.06 -14.97 6.06
N VAL A 111 -5.85 -15.36 7.07
CA VAL A 111 -5.41 -15.57 8.45
C VAL A 111 -5.59 -17.04 8.81
N HIS A 112 -4.58 -17.64 9.44
CA HIS A 112 -4.61 -19.05 9.86
C HIS A 112 -4.97 -19.24 11.32
N GLN A 113 -4.62 -18.27 12.18
CA GLN A 113 -4.82 -18.35 13.63
C GLN A 113 -4.85 -16.95 14.24
N LEU A 114 -5.58 -16.79 15.34
CA LEU A 114 -5.63 -15.58 16.15
C LEU A 114 -5.39 -15.92 17.63
N GLU A 115 -4.76 -15.01 18.35
CA GLU A 115 -4.84 -14.92 19.80
C GLU A 115 -5.81 -13.79 20.15
N VAL A 116 -6.80 -14.09 20.99
CA VAL A 116 -7.89 -13.17 21.33
C VAL A 116 -8.05 -13.10 22.85
N ILE A 117 -8.17 -11.89 23.39
CA ILE A 117 -8.67 -11.66 24.75
C ILE A 117 -10.19 -11.46 24.66
N THR A 118 -10.97 -12.40 25.19
CA THR A 118 -12.44 -12.34 25.13
C THR A 118 -13.00 -11.25 26.05
N GLY A 119 -14.30 -10.94 25.90
CA GLY A 119 -15.00 -10.02 26.82
C GLY A 119 -15.02 -10.49 28.29
N LYS A 120 -14.65 -11.74 28.57
CA LYS A 120 -14.49 -12.30 29.93
C LYS A 120 -13.06 -12.16 30.47
N GLY A 121 -12.12 -11.67 29.66
CA GLY A 121 -10.70 -11.56 30.01
C GLY A 121 -9.90 -12.85 29.79
N GLU A 122 -10.46 -13.85 29.12
CA GLU A 122 -9.78 -15.12 28.82
C GLU A 122 -8.90 -14.95 27.58
N VAL A 123 -7.65 -15.44 27.63
CA VAL A 123 -6.76 -15.50 26.47
C VAL A 123 -7.01 -16.82 25.73
N VAL A 124 -7.49 -16.73 24.50
CA VAL A 124 -7.87 -17.88 23.68
C VAL A 124 -7.12 -17.86 22.34
N ASN A 125 -6.49 -18.97 22.00
CA ASN A 125 -6.01 -19.20 20.63
C ASN A 125 -7.13 -19.85 19.81
N CYS A 126 -7.41 -19.30 18.64
CA CYS A 126 -8.45 -19.81 17.74
C CYS A 126 -7.99 -19.87 16.28
N SER A 127 -8.52 -20.84 15.54
CA SER A 127 -8.28 -21.13 14.13
C SER A 127 -9.53 -21.80 13.53
N SER A 128 -9.52 -22.13 12.24
CA SER A 128 -10.59 -22.91 11.61
C SER A 128 -10.76 -24.33 12.17
N THR A 129 -9.82 -24.82 12.99
CA THR A 129 -9.83 -26.18 13.57
C THR A 129 -9.79 -26.18 15.10
N GLN A 130 -9.69 -25.01 15.74
CA GLN A 130 -9.62 -24.86 17.19
C GLN A 130 -10.38 -23.60 17.61
N ASN A 131 -11.40 -23.72 18.47
CA ASN A 131 -12.27 -22.59 18.85
C ASN A 131 -12.79 -21.82 17.61
N ASP A 132 -13.23 -22.57 16.61
CA ASP A 132 -13.62 -22.11 15.27
C ASP A 132 -14.76 -21.10 15.30
N GLU A 133 -15.74 -21.28 16.17
CA GLU A 133 -16.82 -20.32 16.38
C GLU A 133 -16.26 -18.94 16.77
N LEU A 134 -15.29 -18.88 17.69
CA LEU A 134 -14.64 -17.63 18.08
C LEU A 134 -13.83 -17.06 16.90
N PHE A 135 -13.05 -17.90 16.22
CA PHE A 135 -12.23 -17.50 15.07
C PHE A 135 -13.05 -16.82 13.98
N HIS A 136 -14.17 -17.42 13.59
CA HIS A 136 -15.07 -16.85 12.58
C HIS A 136 -15.87 -15.65 13.09
N SER A 137 -16.17 -15.59 14.39
CA SER A 137 -16.87 -14.45 14.99
C SER A 137 -16.01 -13.19 15.05
N VAL A 138 -14.71 -13.30 15.36
CA VAL A 138 -13.84 -12.12 15.49
C VAL A 138 -13.45 -11.51 14.13
N LEU A 139 -13.35 -12.33 13.07
CA LEU A 139 -13.06 -11.88 11.71
C LEU A 139 -14.29 -11.14 11.14
N GLY A 140 -14.15 -9.82 10.93
CA GLY A 140 -15.29 -8.95 10.61
C GLY A 140 -16.23 -8.70 11.80
N GLY A 141 -15.84 -9.09 13.01
CA GLY A 141 -16.65 -9.04 14.22
C GLY A 141 -16.75 -7.67 14.88
N LEU A 142 -16.21 -6.61 14.27
CA LEU A 142 -16.26 -5.23 14.77
C LEU A 142 -15.78 -5.07 16.23
N GLY A 143 -14.82 -5.91 16.65
CA GLY A 143 -14.29 -5.94 18.01
C GLY A 143 -15.27 -6.41 19.10
N GLN A 144 -16.42 -7.01 18.73
CA GLN A 144 -17.49 -7.36 19.68
C GLN A 144 -17.17 -8.60 20.53
N PHE A 145 -16.38 -9.53 20.02
CA PHE A 145 -16.15 -10.83 20.66
C PHE A 145 -14.83 -10.91 21.41
N GLY A 146 -13.96 -9.91 21.23
CA GLY A 146 -12.68 -9.83 21.92
C GLY A 146 -11.68 -8.92 21.21
N ILE A 147 -10.51 -8.80 21.82
CA ILE A 147 -9.37 -8.02 21.33
C ILE A 147 -8.38 -8.98 20.68
N ILE A 148 -8.14 -8.83 19.38
CA ILE A 148 -7.09 -9.56 18.67
C ILE A 148 -5.73 -9.04 19.14
N THR A 149 -4.96 -9.89 19.82
CA THR A 149 -3.63 -9.56 20.35
C THR A 149 -2.51 -10.10 19.48
N GLN A 150 -2.75 -11.14 18.68
CA GLN A 150 -1.83 -11.67 17.69
C GLN A 150 -2.59 -12.30 16.52
N ALA A 151 -2.03 -12.24 15.32
CA ALA A 151 -2.55 -12.91 14.14
C ALA A 151 -1.45 -13.64 13.38
N ARG A 152 -1.79 -14.84 12.88
CA ARG A 152 -0.97 -15.61 11.94
C ARG A 152 -1.44 -15.34 10.52
N ILE A 153 -0.67 -14.61 9.73
CA ILE A 153 -1.06 -14.11 8.40
C ILE A 153 -0.30 -14.87 7.32
N ALA A 154 -1.01 -15.34 6.30
CA ALA A 154 -0.44 -16.04 5.15
C ALA A 154 0.47 -15.11 4.31
N LEU A 155 1.60 -15.63 3.87
CA LEU A 155 2.55 -14.93 3.00
C LEU A 155 2.66 -15.61 1.63
N GLU A 156 3.16 -14.86 0.66
CA GLU A 156 3.62 -15.33 -0.64
C GLU A 156 4.98 -14.73 -0.98
N THR A 157 5.62 -15.24 -2.03
CA THR A 157 6.84 -14.64 -2.59
C THR A 157 6.54 -13.22 -3.05
N ALA A 158 7.32 -12.25 -2.54
CA ALA A 158 7.17 -10.86 -2.91
C ALA A 158 7.72 -10.61 -4.32
N PRO A 159 6.93 -10.03 -5.24
CA PRO A 159 7.44 -9.60 -6.53
C PRO A 159 8.39 -8.41 -6.35
N LYS A 160 9.41 -8.33 -7.20
CA LYS A 160 10.39 -7.22 -7.17
C LYS A 160 9.93 -5.99 -7.95
N MET A 161 9.01 -6.14 -8.90
CA MET A 161 8.50 -5.04 -9.72
C MET A 161 7.00 -5.13 -9.95
N VAL A 162 6.40 -3.96 -10.20
CA VAL A 162 4.98 -3.81 -10.49
C VAL A 162 4.81 -2.93 -11.72
N LYS A 163 4.04 -3.40 -12.71
CA LYS A 163 3.60 -2.59 -13.85
C LYS A 163 2.22 -2.05 -13.50
N TRP A 164 2.14 -0.74 -13.29
CA TRP A 164 0.92 -0.05 -12.86
C TRP A 164 0.27 0.69 -14.04
N ILE A 165 -0.99 0.35 -14.32
CA ILE A 165 -1.70 0.78 -15.51
C ILE A 165 -2.98 1.50 -15.12
N ARG A 166 -3.29 2.60 -15.83
CA ARG A 166 -4.56 3.32 -15.73
C ARG A 166 -5.19 3.51 -17.10
N VAL A 167 -6.48 3.23 -17.19
CA VAL A 167 -7.25 3.35 -18.42
C VAL A 167 -8.52 4.15 -18.15
N LEU A 168 -8.79 5.16 -18.98
CA LEU A 168 -10.01 5.97 -18.88
C LEU A 168 -11.11 5.46 -19.79
N TYR A 169 -12.34 5.52 -19.29
CA TYR A 169 -13.59 5.16 -19.93
C TYR A 169 -14.56 6.33 -19.84
N THR A 170 -15.36 6.53 -20.89
CA THR A 170 -16.47 7.50 -20.89
C THR A 170 -17.83 6.84 -20.67
N ASN A 171 -17.93 5.52 -20.89
CA ASN A 171 -19.15 4.74 -20.74
C ASN A 171 -19.02 3.81 -19.52
N PHE A 172 -20.00 3.88 -18.62
CA PHE A 172 -20.01 3.09 -17.39
C PHE A 172 -20.19 1.59 -17.64
N THR A 173 -21.10 1.23 -18.55
CA THR A 173 -21.36 -0.18 -18.91
C THR A 173 -20.10 -0.87 -19.41
N SER A 174 -19.38 -0.24 -20.34
CA SER A 174 -18.10 -0.81 -20.81
C SER A 174 -17.05 -0.89 -19.72
N PHE A 175 -17.07 0.02 -18.74
CA PHE A 175 -16.16 0.02 -17.60
C PHE A 175 -16.42 -1.16 -16.66
N THR A 176 -17.68 -1.40 -16.30
CA THR A 176 -18.05 -2.50 -15.42
C THR A 176 -17.92 -3.86 -16.11
N GLU A 177 -18.29 -3.98 -17.39
CA GLU A 177 -18.12 -5.22 -18.16
C GLU A 177 -16.65 -5.66 -18.24
N ASP A 178 -15.73 -4.71 -18.50
CA ASP A 178 -14.30 -5.01 -18.50
C ASP A 178 -13.79 -5.40 -17.10
N GLN A 179 -14.25 -4.71 -16.05
CA GLN A 179 -13.88 -5.06 -14.67
C GLN A 179 -14.34 -6.47 -14.30
N GLU A 180 -15.62 -6.80 -14.54
CA GLU A 180 -16.20 -8.11 -14.24
C GLU A 180 -15.50 -9.24 -15.01
N MET A 181 -15.19 -9.00 -16.29
CA MET A 181 -14.43 -9.95 -17.10
C MET A 181 -13.03 -10.17 -16.53
N LEU A 182 -12.32 -9.11 -16.14
CA LEU A 182 -10.96 -9.23 -15.62
C LEU A 182 -10.91 -9.96 -14.27
N ILE A 183 -11.85 -9.68 -13.35
CA ILE A 183 -11.86 -10.37 -12.05
C ILE A 183 -12.29 -11.85 -12.15
N SER A 184 -12.94 -12.24 -13.24
CA SER A 184 -13.42 -13.60 -13.48
C SER A 184 -12.47 -14.45 -14.35
N SER A 185 -11.38 -13.87 -14.86
CA SER A 185 -10.46 -14.53 -15.77
C SER A 185 -9.32 -15.26 -15.05
N GLU A 186 -8.95 -16.45 -15.52
CA GLU A 186 -7.81 -17.23 -14.99
C GLU A 186 -6.47 -16.52 -15.26
N GLU A 187 -6.29 -15.97 -16.46
CA GLU A 187 -5.14 -15.15 -16.81
C GLU A 187 -5.48 -13.67 -16.64
N THR A 188 -5.13 -13.10 -15.49
CA THR A 188 -5.52 -11.72 -15.16
C THR A 188 -4.41 -10.92 -14.46
N PHE A 189 -4.74 -9.66 -14.12
CA PHE A 189 -3.90 -8.75 -13.35
C PHE A 189 -3.77 -9.21 -11.90
N ASP A 190 -2.83 -8.64 -11.16
CA ASP A 190 -2.61 -8.98 -9.74
C ASP A 190 -3.30 -7.97 -8.80
N TYR A 191 -3.78 -6.86 -9.35
CA TYR A 191 -4.60 -5.82 -8.70
C TYR A 191 -5.59 -5.25 -9.70
N ILE A 192 -6.85 -5.06 -9.30
CA ILE A 192 -7.89 -4.40 -10.10
C ILE A 192 -8.75 -3.51 -9.21
N GLU A 193 -8.84 -2.22 -9.55
CA GLU A 193 -9.72 -1.25 -8.90
C GLU A 193 -10.33 -0.25 -9.90
N GLY A 194 -11.24 0.58 -9.38
CA GLY A 194 -12.02 1.52 -10.17
C GLY A 194 -12.24 2.85 -9.47
N PHE A 195 -12.12 3.95 -10.21
CA PHE A 195 -12.49 5.29 -9.73
C PHE A 195 -13.52 5.95 -10.63
N VAL A 196 -14.51 6.60 -10.03
CA VAL A 196 -15.39 7.54 -10.73
C VAL A 196 -14.81 8.96 -10.59
N ILE A 197 -14.63 9.64 -11.72
CA ILE A 197 -14.08 10.99 -11.79
C ILE A 197 -15.18 11.90 -12.33
N ILE A 198 -15.70 12.79 -11.49
CA ILE A 198 -16.79 13.71 -11.84
C ILE A 198 -16.21 15.10 -12.07
N ASN A 199 -16.37 15.62 -13.29
CA ASN A 199 -16.09 17.01 -13.66
C ASN A 199 -14.69 17.51 -13.22
N ARG A 200 -13.66 16.66 -13.36
CA ARG A 200 -12.29 17.01 -13.00
C ARG A 200 -11.49 17.41 -14.23
N THR A 201 -11.00 18.63 -14.25
CA THR A 201 -10.13 19.14 -15.33
C THR A 201 -8.69 18.63 -15.18
N GLY A 202 -8.00 18.45 -16.30
CA GLY A 202 -6.55 18.20 -16.32
C GLY A 202 -6.09 16.85 -15.76
N ILE A 203 -6.95 15.82 -15.70
CA ILE A 203 -6.62 14.56 -15.02
C ILE A 203 -5.37 13.87 -15.56
N LEU A 204 -5.18 13.87 -16.88
CA LEU A 204 -4.00 13.28 -17.50
C LEU A 204 -2.73 14.08 -17.22
N ASN A 205 -2.82 15.40 -17.05
CA ASN A 205 -1.67 16.22 -16.66
C ASN A 205 -1.23 15.92 -15.23
N ASN A 206 -2.17 15.66 -14.32
CA ASN A 206 -1.86 15.21 -12.97
C ASN A 206 -1.25 13.80 -12.96
N TRP A 207 -1.64 12.94 -13.89
CA TRP A 207 -1.03 11.61 -14.02
C TRP A 207 0.36 11.68 -14.62
N ARG A 208 0.65 12.62 -15.52
CA ARG A 208 1.98 12.78 -16.15
C ARG A 208 3.14 13.01 -15.18
N SER A 209 2.87 13.48 -13.95
CA SER A 209 3.91 13.57 -12.92
C SER A 209 4.41 12.20 -12.46
N SER A 210 3.62 11.15 -12.69
CA SER A 210 3.86 9.80 -12.18
C SER A 210 3.79 8.73 -13.26
N PHE A 211 3.01 8.89 -14.34
CA PHE A 211 2.71 7.89 -15.36
C PHE A 211 3.05 8.42 -16.75
N ASN A 212 3.54 7.53 -17.62
CA ASN A 212 3.83 7.84 -19.01
C ASN A 212 2.64 7.43 -19.90
N PRO A 213 2.08 8.35 -20.71
CA PRO A 213 1.06 7.98 -21.68
C PRO A 213 1.67 7.10 -22.78
N LYS A 214 0.94 6.06 -23.22
CA LYS A 214 1.40 5.24 -24.36
C LYS A 214 1.47 6.05 -25.65
N ASP A 215 0.51 6.94 -25.83
CA ASP A 215 0.47 7.92 -26.92
C ASP A 215 0.40 9.33 -26.31
N PRO A 216 1.54 10.02 -26.16
CA PRO A 216 1.60 11.36 -25.59
C PRO A 216 0.82 12.41 -26.40
N VAL A 217 0.71 12.21 -27.72
CA VAL A 217 0.02 13.14 -28.64
C VAL A 217 -1.48 12.98 -28.47
N GLN A 218 -2.00 11.75 -28.50
CA GLN A 218 -3.40 11.53 -28.20
C GLN A 218 -3.74 12.04 -26.78
N ALA A 219 -2.85 11.81 -25.82
CA ALA A 219 -3.00 12.28 -24.43
C ALA A 219 -3.11 13.80 -24.30
N SER A 220 -2.37 14.58 -25.10
CA SER A 220 -2.42 16.05 -25.03
C SER A 220 -3.71 16.63 -25.60
N HIS A 221 -4.39 15.91 -26.49
CA HIS A 221 -5.64 16.36 -27.10
C HIS A 221 -6.90 15.96 -26.31
N PHE A 222 -6.77 15.14 -25.26
CA PHE A 222 -7.92 14.69 -24.49
C PHE A 222 -8.45 15.75 -23.53
N ASN A 223 -9.73 16.09 -23.68
CA ASN A 223 -10.44 17.01 -22.79
C ASN A 223 -11.36 16.26 -21.81
N SER A 224 -11.11 16.43 -20.51
CA SER A 224 -11.89 15.87 -19.40
C SER A 224 -12.95 16.82 -18.81
N GLU A 225 -12.98 18.07 -19.25
CA GLU A 225 -13.88 19.11 -18.73
C GLU A 225 -15.36 18.77 -18.97
N GLY A 226 -16.20 18.96 -17.95
CA GLY A 226 -17.64 18.72 -18.02
C GLY A 226 -18.05 17.25 -18.12
N LYS A 227 -17.11 16.31 -18.00
CA LYS A 227 -17.37 14.87 -18.20
C LYS A 227 -17.31 14.09 -16.88
N THR A 228 -18.14 13.06 -16.80
CA THR A 228 -17.92 11.93 -15.88
C THR A 228 -17.07 10.90 -16.61
N LEU A 229 -15.97 10.49 -15.99
CA LEU A 229 -15.04 9.50 -16.49
C LEU A 229 -14.90 8.37 -15.48
N PHE A 230 -14.56 7.18 -15.97
CA PHE A 230 -14.27 6.02 -15.13
C PHE A 230 -12.84 5.59 -15.38
N CYS A 231 -12.07 5.42 -14.32
CA CYS A 231 -10.69 4.96 -14.39
C CYS A 231 -10.61 3.53 -13.91
N LEU A 232 -10.21 2.62 -14.79
CA LEU A 232 -9.77 1.29 -14.42
C LEU A 232 -8.30 1.36 -14.05
N GLU A 233 -7.98 0.92 -12.84
CA GLU A 233 -6.62 0.83 -12.33
C GLU A 233 -6.23 -0.63 -12.14
N MET A 234 -5.05 -1.01 -12.65
CA MET A 234 -4.60 -2.39 -12.63
C MET A 234 -3.11 -2.48 -12.38
N THR A 235 -2.67 -3.59 -11.80
CA THR A 235 -1.24 -3.89 -11.72
C THR A 235 -0.89 -5.30 -12.18
N LYS A 236 0.31 -5.47 -12.72
CA LYS A 236 0.90 -6.79 -12.97
C LYS A 236 2.23 -6.90 -12.24
N ASN A 237 2.35 -7.92 -11.41
CA ASN A 237 3.54 -8.25 -10.65
C ASN A 237 4.53 -9.00 -11.56
N PHE A 238 5.81 -8.66 -11.50
CA PHE A 238 6.84 -9.33 -12.29
C PHE A 238 8.23 -9.21 -11.67
N ASP A 239 9.13 -10.10 -12.07
CA ASP A 239 10.55 -10.02 -11.75
C ASP A 239 11.34 -9.28 -12.83
N PRO A 240 12.44 -8.58 -12.47
CA PRO A 240 13.27 -7.80 -13.39
C PRO A 240 13.73 -8.54 -14.65
N GLU A 241 13.94 -9.85 -14.56
CA GLU A 241 14.32 -10.70 -15.70
C GLU A 241 13.26 -10.69 -16.82
N ASN A 242 12.01 -10.43 -16.47
CA ASN A 242 10.89 -10.34 -17.41
C ASN A 242 10.60 -8.89 -17.86
N HIS A 243 11.45 -7.92 -17.52
CA HIS A 243 11.19 -6.49 -17.72
C HIS A 243 10.86 -6.14 -19.16
N GLU A 244 11.71 -6.49 -20.13
CA GLU A 244 11.50 -6.16 -21.54
C GLU A 244 10.15 -6.70 -22.05
N LYS A 245 9.88 -7.99 -21.77
CA LYS A 245 8.62 -8.63 -22.11
C LYS A 245 7.44 -7.86 -21.51
N MET A 246 7.50 -7.53 -20.22
CA MET A 246 6.42 -6.86 -19.50
C MET A 246 6.21 -5.42 -19.93
N MET A 247 7.19 -4.74 -20.55
CA MET A 247 6.99 -3.40 -21.10
C MET A 247 6.11 -3.40 -22.35
N HIS A 248 6.05 -4.49 -23.11
CA HIS A 248 5.16 -4.60 -24.26
C HIS A 248 3.69 -4.76 -23.84
N ALA A 249 2.83 -3.81 -24.19
CA ALA A 249 1.42 -3.87 -23.81
C ALA A 249 0.70 -5.15 -24.32
N ALA A 250 1.14 -5.70 -25.45
CA ALA A 250 0.60 -6.95 -26.01
C ALA A 250 0.86 -8.19 -25.15
N SER A 251 1.79 -8.13 -24.20
CA SER A 251 2.08 -9.23 -23.28
C SER A 251 1.18 -9.22 -22.04
N LEU A 252 0.30 -8.21 -21.90
CA LEU A 252 -0.58 -8.10 -20.75
C LEU A 252 -1.78 -9.07 -20.89
N PRO A 253 -2.24 -9.66 -19.77
CA PRO A 253 -3.39 -10.55 -19.78
C PRO A 253 -4.63 -9.82 -20.33
N ASN A 254 -5.40 -10.52 -21.17
CA ASN A 254 -6.62 -10.01 -21.82
C ASN A 254 -6.46 -8.67 -22.55
N PHE A 255 -5.24 -8.27 -22.92
CA PHE A 255 -4.97 -6.98 -23.58
C PHE A 255 -5.75 -6.83 -24.88
N SER A 256 -5.78 -7.87 -25.71
CA SER A 256 -6.52 -7.83 -26.99
C SER A 256 -8.03 -7.64 -26.77
N GLN A 257 -8.58 -8.13 -25.66
CA GLN A 257 -9.99 -8.02 -25.33
C GLN A 257 -10.32 -6.63 -24.79
N LEU A 258 -9.47 -6.08 -23.93
CA LEU A 258 -9.51 -4.67 -23.49
C LEU A 258 -9.45 -3.69 -24.69
N VAL A 259 -8.75 -4.06 -25.76
CA VAL A 259 -8.63 -3.27 -26.99
C VAL A 259 -9.79 -3.52 -27.98
N LYS A 260 -10.42 -4.70 -27.99
CA LYS A 260 -11.51 -5.05 -28.94
C LYS A 260 -12.83 -4.34 -28.64
N HIS A 261 -13.15 -4.08 -27.37
CA HIS A 261 -14.42 -3.46 -26.97
C HIS A 261 -14.42 -1.91 -27.03
N SER A 262 -13.34 -1.26 -27.47
CA SER A 262 -13.09 0.16 -27.14
C SER A 262 -12.87 1.08 -28.35
N HIS A 263 -13.91 1.80 -28.78
CA HIS A 263 -13.80 2.89 -29.76
C HIS A 263 -13.28 4.23 -29.18
N THR A 264 -13.02 4.33 -27.86
CA THR A 264 -12.57 5.60 -27.25
C THR A 264 -11.85 5.40 -25.92
N ARG A 265 -10.54 5.09 -25.92
CA ARG A 265 -9.75 5.10 -24.68
C ARG A 265 -8.33 5.61 -24.86
N LEU A 266 -7.85 6.22 -23.78
CA LEU A 266 -6.50 6.75 -23.63
C LEU A 266 -5.78 5.94 -22.56
N LEU A 267 -4.68 5.28 -22.95
CA LEU A 267 -3.93 4.35 -22.12
C LEU A 267 -2.70 5.03 -21.52
N CYS A 268 -2.61 5.07 -20.18
CA CYS A 268 -1.43 5.55 -19.45
C CYS A 268 -0.85 4.40 -18.62
N TYR A 269 0.49 4.27 -18.59
CA TYR A 269 1.15 3.23 -17.80
C TYR A 269 2.41 3.75 -17.11
N LYS A 270 2.77 3.10 -16.01
CA LYS A 270 4.01 3.31 -15.27
C LYS A 270 4.60 1.95 -14.93
N ALA A 271 5.92 1.81 -15.08
CA ALA A 271 6.64 0.74 -14.42
C ALA A 271 7.23 1.27 -13.13
N GLN A 272 7.01 0.58 -12.01
CA GLN A 272 7.68 0.89 -10.75
C GLN A 272 8.57 -0.28 -10.34
N THR A 273 9.85 0.03 -10.13
CA THR A 273 10.82 -0.83 -9.47
C THR A 273 10.71 -0.68 -7.97
N TYR A 274 10.75 -1.80 -7.24
CA TYR A 274 11.14 -1.78 -5.84
C TYR A 274 12.60 -2.21 -5.76
N GLU A 275 13.50 -1.29 -5.36
CA GLU A 275 14.87 -1.64 -4.99
C GLU A 275 14.97 -1.79 -3.46
N PRO A 276 15.35 -2.98 -2.96
CA PRO A 276 15.70 -3.19 -1.56
C PRO A 276 16.74 -2.17 -1.08
N ALA A 277 16.66 -1.76 0.19
CA ALA A 277 17.54 -0.73 0.76
C ALA A 277 19.04 -1.07 0.65
N GLU A 278 19.41 -2.35 0.66
CA GLU A 278 20.80 -2.80 0.48
C GLU A 278 21.31 -2.63 -0.96
N GLU A 279 20.47 -2.86 -1.97
CA GLU A 279 20.83 -2.63 -3.37
C GLU A 279 20.88 -1.14 -3.70
N ARG A 280 20.03 -0.32 -3.07
CA ARG A 280 20.09 1.15 -3.18
C ARG A 280 21.43 1.72 -2.72
N ARG A 281 22.03 1.17 -1.66
CA ARG A 281 23.39 1.54 -1.20
C ARG A 281 24.46 1.10 -2.19
N LYS A 282 24.34 -0.09 -2.78
CA LYS A 282 25.28 -0.60 -3.80
C LYS A 282 25.18 0.17 -5.12
N GLY A 283 23.98 0.52 -5.57
CA GLY A 283 23.74 1.34 -6.76
C GLY A 283 24.25 2.78 -6.59
N HIS A 284 24.08 3.38 -5.41
CA HIS A 284 24.66 4.68 -5.10
C HIS A 284 26.20 4.63 -5.06
N ALA A 285 26.79 3.59 -4.47
CA ALA A 285 28.24 3.39 -4.47
C ALA A 285 28.81 3.14 -5.88
N ALA A 286 28.10 2.37 -6.72
CA ALA A 286 28.46 2.11 -8.11
C ALA A 286 28.38 3.38 -8.97
N GLY A 287 27.31 4.17 -8.84
CA GLY A 287 27.16 5.44 -9.57
C GLY A 287 28.15 6.53 -9.14
N VAL A 288 28.59 6.52 -7.87
CA VAL A 288 29.70 7.39 -7.39
C VAL A 288 31.05 6.93 -7.95
N ALA A 289 31.29 5.61 -8.05
CA ALA A 289 32.51 5.06 -8.63
C ALA A 289 32.60 5.27 -10.16
N GLU A 290 31.47 5.24 -10.85
CA GLU A 290 31.36 5.50 -12.29
C GLU A 290 31.61 6.99 -12.61
N LYS A 291 31.00 7.91 -11.84
CA LYS A 291 31.30 9.36 -11.94
C LYS A 291 32.76 9.68 -11.60
N ALA A 292 33.36 8.96 -10.65
CA ALA A 292 34.78 9.13 -10.33
C ALA A 292 35.69 8.71 -11.50
N ARG A 293 35.33 7.64 -12.23
CA ARG A 293 36.04 7.19 -13.44
C ARG A 293 35.88 8.15 -14.62
N GLU A 294 34.67 8.65 -14.86
CA GLU A 294 34.43 9.65 -15.91
C GLU A 294 35.16 10.98 -15.62
N SER A 295 35.29 11.36 -14.34
CA SER A 295 36.07 12.53 -13.94
C SER A 295 37.59 12.32 -14.05
N SER A 296 38.09 11.09 -13.95
CA SER A 296 39.52 10.80 -14.16
C SER A 296 39.89 10.72 -15.64
N ASP A 297 38.99 10.24 -16.51
CA ASP A 297 39.23 10.18 -17.95
C ASP A 297 39.19 11.58 -18.59
N SER A 298 38.33 12.47 -18.09
CA SER A 298 38.26 13.88 -18.53
C SER A 298 39.44 14.74 -18.08
N LEU A 299 40.19 14.33 -17.04
CA LEU A 299 41.42 15.01 -16.59
C LEU A 299 42.66 14.61 -17.41
N GLN A 300 42.62 13.52 -18.19
CA GLN A 300 43.74 13.11 -19.06
C GLN A 300 43.72 13.75 -20.45
N GLU A 301 42.59 14.30 -20.92
CA GLU A 301 42.50 14.97 -22.23
C GLU A 301 42.80 16.49 -22.18
N GLY A 302 43.06 17.07 -21.00
CA GLY A 302 43.17 18.53 -20.80
C GLY A 302 44.55 19.08 -20.43
N ALA A 303 45.62 18.29 -20.45
CA ALA A 303 46.95 18.75 -20.02
C ALA A 303 47.82 19.21 -21.20
N GLY A 304 47.59 20.46 -21.64
CA GLY A 304 48.47 21.14 -22.57
C GLY A 304 48.09 22.61 -22.71
N VAL A 305 48.67 23.46 -21.85
CA VAL A 305 49.10 24.86 -22.07
C VAL A 305 49.34 25.50 -20.70
N GLU A 306 50.59 25.89 -20.44
CA GLU A 306 51.00 26.73 -19.31
C GLU A 306 50.49 28.17 -19.47
N THR A 307 50.17 28.85 -18.36
CA THR A 307 50.64 30.23 -18.06
C THR A 307 50.26 30.65 -16.63
N GLU A 308 51.13 31.49 -16.06
CA GLU A 308 51.22 31.96 -14.67
C GLU A 308 50.04 32.83 -14.19
N ALA A 309 49.75 32.83 -12.88
CA ALA A 309 49.80 34.00 -11.97
C ALA A 309 48.76 33.98 -10.81
N SER A 310 49.30 34.00 -9.58
CA SER A 310 48.91 34.76 -8.37
C SER A 310 47.47 34.81 -7.81
N ASP A 311 47.40 34.45 -6.52
CA ASP A 311 46.80 35.19 -5.37
C ASP A 311 45.32 35.08 -4.92
N LEU A 312 45.20 35.09 -3.57
CA LEU A 312 44.07 35.29 -2.62
C LEU A 312 43.03 34.16 -2.46
N VAL A 313 42.78 33.51 -1.30
CA VAL A 313 42.58 33.88 0.13
C VAL A 313 41.14 34.33 0.49
N THR A 314 40.42 33.39 1.14
CA THR A 314 39.39 33.50 2.24
C THR A 314 37.88 33.73 2.05
N LEU A 315 37.15 33.02 2.96
CA LEU A 315 35.85 33.27 3.63
C LEU A 315 34.59 33.10 2.76
N GLY A 316 33.49 32.45 3.16
CA GLY A 316 32.85 32.07 4.43
C GLY A 316 31.40 31.68 4.03
N GLY A 317 30.81 30.59 4.51
CA GLY A 317 30.02 30.55 5.75
C GLY A 317 28.52 30.77 5.49
N GLY A 318 27.66 29.90 6.03
CA GLY A 318 26.27 30.25 6.37
C GLY A 318 25.16 29.42 5.73
N ALA A 319 24.40 28.75 6.60
CA ALA A 319 23.24 27.90 6.33
C ALA A 319 21.93 28.66 6.06
N ALA A 320 20.90 27.96 5.56
CA ALA A 320 19.53 28.12 6.06
C ALA A 320 18.61 26.97 5.58
N ALA A 321 17.99 26.29 6.55
CA ALA A 321 16.81 25.46 6.38
C ALA A 321 15.55 26.33 6.52
N GLY A 322 14.50 26.03 5.77
CA GLY A 322 13.21 26.72 5.84
C GLY A 322 12.06 25.72 5.87
N SER A 323 11.43 25.61 7.04
CA SER A 323 10.11 25.03 7.29
C SER A 323 9.04 26.06 6.91
N CYS A 324 7.93 25.64 6.31
CA CYS A 324 6.70 26.42 6.22
C CYS A 324 5.51 25.54 6.60
N ASP A 325 4.86 25.94 7.69
CA ASP A 325 3.54 25.52 8.14
C ASP A 325 2.71 26.80 8.38
N GLU A 326 1.39 26.65 8.41
CA GLU A 326 0.33 27.65 8.64
C GLU A 326 -0.13 28.56 7.49
N ALA A 327 -1.39 28.38 7.07
CA ALA A 327 -2.48 29.28 7.46
C ALA A 327 -3.81 28.81 6.83
N LEU A 328 -4.90 28.78 7.61
CA LEU A 328 -6.21 29.34 7.29
C LEU A 328 -7.24 28.97 8.38
N THR A 329 -7.45 29.91 9.30
CA THR A 329 -8.66 30.03 10.13
C THR A 329 -9.32 31.38 9.86
N GLY A 330 -10.66 31.36 9.77
CA GLY A 330 -11.50 32.47 10.20
C GLY A 330 -12.13 33.36 9.13
N GLY A 331 -13.46 33.37 9.08
CA GLY A 331 -14.23 34.41 8.40
C GLY A 331 -15.75 34.16 8.35
N ALA A 332 -16.41 34.46 9.47
CA ALA A 332 -17.82 34.86 9.70
C ALA A 332 -18.98 34.14 8.97
#